data_AF-Q72QQ7-F1
#
_entry.id   AF-Q72QQ7-F1
#
_cell.length_a   1.000
_cell.length_b   1.000
_cell.length_c   1.000
_cell.angle_alpha   90.00
_cell.angle_beta   90.00
_cell.angle_gamma   90.00
#
_symmetry.space_group_name_H-M   'P 1'
#
loop_
_entity.id
_entity.type
_entity.pdbx_description
1 polymer ?
#
loop_
_entity_poly.entity_id
_entity_poly.type
_entity_poly.pdbx_seq_one_letter_code
_entity_poly.pdbx_strand_id
1 'polypeptide(L)'
;MKKIILLILLLMVMNIESQEYDASRCYSGLSLIGRPKYGTVYSEFLIKNSEKLELYEPVSEDYPNYYNSWASSILKADTKSPQKYKGFSQGEGNPKLLNPEYVKWSCQYSPSSLIDKDPRTAWSEGAPGDGIGEVVIVRIDITKPIKIWNGFGRNEKLYKENNRPKKIKIYGFVALDCSPAAMSFASYSCFRYMDSYEYELSDKNSYQPLTISDSILKKYYNTKDELVSKGKGESFCNFSDEVLSFLVIEISSVYKGSKYSDTLISNLVTNYWTHFYAAFTSNCTGLTKSNDE
;
A
#
# COMPACT_ATOMS: atom_id res chain seq x y z
N MET A 1 -31.08 62.30 -21.07
CA MET A 1 -30.54 61.66 -19.84
C MET A 1 -30.55 60.15 -20.02
N LYS A 2 -29.44 59.55 -20.46
CA LYS A 2 -29.30 58.09 -20.60
C LYS A 2 -28.73 57.55 -19.27
N LYS A 3 -29.49 56.70 -18.57
CA LYS A 3 -29.02 56.01 -17.36
C LYS A 3 -28.08 54.87 -17.78
N ILE A 4 -26.81 54.98 -17.40
CA ILE A 4 -25.83 53.90 -17.49
C ILE A 4 -26.13 52.95 -16.33
N ILE A 5 -26.57 51.72 -16.63
CA ILE A 5 -26.67 50.64 -15.64
C ILE A 5 -25.29 49.98 -15.61
N LEU A 6 -24.54 50.26 -14.54
CA LEU A 6 -23.28 49.62 -14.24
C LEU A 6 -23.59 48.23 -13.63
N LEU A 7 -23.41 47.17 -14.40
CA LEU A 7 -23.54 45.80 -13.91
C LEU A 7 -22.26 45.44 -13.14
N ILE A 8 -22.28 45.57 -11.82
CA ILE A 8 -21.19 45.10 -10.96
C ILE A 8 -21.32 43.58 -10.88
N LEU A 9 -20.47 42.88 -11.63
CA LEU A 9 -20.30 41.43 -11.52
C LEU A 9 -19.57 41.15 -10.19
N LEU A 10 -20.32 40.79 -9.16
CA LEU A 10 -19.76 40.30 -7.89
C LEU A 10 -19.14 38.93 -8.19
N LEU A 11 -17.85 38.89 -8.51
CA LEU A 11 -17.06 37.67 -8.44
C LEU A 11 -17.03 37.23 -6.98
N MET A 12 -17.97 36.35 -6.60
CA MET A 12 -17.78 35.50 -5.43
C MET A 12 -16.55 34.65 -5.74
N VAL A 13 -15.38 35.13 -5.32
CA VAL A 13 -14.22 34.29 -5.11
C VAL A 13 -14.60 33.41 -3.94
N MET A 14 -15.30 32.31 -4.22
CA MET A 14 -15.30 31.19 -3.30
C MET A 14 -13.83 30.82 -3.18
N ASN A 15 -13.23 31.10 -2.01
CA ASN A 15 -11.98 30.48 -1.65
C ASN A 15 -12.23 28.98 -1.77
N ILE A 16 -11.72 28.38 -2.84
CA ILE A 16 -11.56 26.95 -2.93
C ILE A 16 -10.46 26.67 -1.90
N GLU A 17 -10.85 26.44 -0.65
CA GLU A 17 -9.94 25.93 0.34
C GLU A 17 -9.46 24.58 -0.18
N SER A 18 -8.16 24.47 -0.46
CA SER A 18 -7.54 23.18 -0.76
C SER A 18 -7.86 22.25 0.40
N GLN A 19 -8.37 21.04 0.14
CA GLN A 19 -8.52 20.03 1.18
C GLN A 19 -7.16 19.85 1.87
N GLU A 20 -7.06 20.30 3.11
CA GLU A 20 -5.84 20.15 3.92
C GLU A 20 -5.75 18.67 4.33
N TYR A 21 -4.75 17.96 3.78
CA TYR A 21 -4.57 16.54 4.03
C TYR A 21 -3.76 16.29 5.31
N ASP A 22 -4.32 15.52 6.25
CA ASP A 22 -3.70 15.12 7.52
C ASP A 22 -2.45 14.24 7.33
N ALA A 23 -1.34 14.86 6.93
CA ALA A 23 -0.04 14.22 6.89
C ALA A 23 0.35 13.80 8.32
N SER A 24 0.35 12.49 8.60
CA SER A 24 0.69 11.91 9.90
C SER A 24 1.98 11.10 9.80
N ARG A 25 2.70 10.96 10.92
CA ARG A 25 3.91 10.14 10.97
C ARG A 25 3.55 8.66 10.82
N CYS A 26 4.47 7.85 10.30
CA CYS A 26 4.27 6.41 10.35
C CYS A 26 4.22 5.89 11.79
N TYR A 27 3.36 4.91 11.99
CA TYR A 27 3.26 4.13 13.20
C TYR A 27 2.90 2.69 12.85
N SER A 28 3.32 1.78 13.72
CA SER A 28 3.08 0.36 13.58
C SER A 28 1.63 0.04 13.94
N GLY A 29 0.89 -0.66 13.07
CA GLY A 29 -0.27 -1.42 13.51
C GLY A 29 -1.31 -1.71 12.43
N LEU A 30 -1.78 -2.96 12.42
CA LEU A 30 -3.03 -3.44 11.80
C LEU A 30 -4.28 -2.82 12.47
N SER A 31 -4.27 -1.51 12.73
CA SER A 31 -5.25 -0.81 13.58
C SER A 31 -6.67 -0.79 13.01
N LEU A 32 -6.86 -1.15 11.75
CA LEU A 32 -8.14 -1.05 11.03
C LEU A 32 -9.09 -2.22 11.28
N ILE A 33 -8.64 -3.30 11.95
CA ILE A 33 -9.47 -4.47 12.30
C ILE A 33 -9.53 -4.77 13.80
N GLY A 34 -9.02 -3.84 14.63
CA GLY A 34 -8.88 -3.98 16.08
C GLY A 34 -7.43 -4.22 16.51
N ARG A 35 -7.14 -4.06 17.81
CA ARG A 35 -5.81 -4.39 18.35
C ARG A 35 -5.72 -5.90 18.58
N PRO A 36 -4.83 -6.63 17.89
CA PRO A 36 -4.59 -8.04 18.17
C PRO A 36 -4.26 -8.23 19.65
N LYS A 37 -4.83 -9.25 20.28
CA LYS A 37 -4.46 -9.58 21.67
C LYS A 37 -3.01 -10.05 21.69
N TYR A 38 -2.35 -9.90 22.84
CA TYR A 38 -1.02 -10.49 23.03
C TYR A 38 -1.04 -11.99 22.70
N GLY A 39 -0.05 -12.47 21.95
CA GLY A 39 0.03 -13.86 21.48
C GLY A 39 -0.84 -14.19 20.27
N THR A 40 -1.44 -13.20 19.60
CA THR A 40 -2.18 -13.41 18.36
C THR A 40 -1.23 -13.79 17.22
N VAL A 41 -1.56 -14.84 16.48
CA VAL A 41 -0.95 -15.14 15.18
C VAL A 41 -1.58 -14.20 14.15
N TYR A 42 -0.80 -13.25 13.61
CA TYR A 42 -1.34 -12.17 12.77
C TYR A 42 -2.02 -12.69 11.50
N SER A 43 -1.51 -13.76 10.89
CA SER A 43 -2.12 -14.35 9.70
C SER A 43 -3.50 -14.94 9.99
N GLU A 44 -3.66 -15.70 11.07
CA GLU A 44 -4.97 -16.23 11.50
C GLU A 44 -5.95 -15.09 11.81
N PHE A 45 -5.47 -14.02 12.44
CA PHE A 45 -6.27 -12.84 12.71
C PHE A 45 -6.73 -12.12 11.44
N LEU A 46 -5.86 -11.99 10.43
CA LEU A 46 -6.20 -11.40 9.14
C LEU A 46 -7.19 -12.27 8.38
N ILE A 47 -7.01 -13.60 8.36
CA ILE A 47 -7.96 -14.54 7.72
C ILE A 47 -9.34 -14.41 8.36
N LYS A 48 -9.41 -14.48 9.70
CA LYS A 48 -10.66 -14.43 10.46
C LYS A 48 -11.42 -13.11 10.31
N ASN A 49 -10.70 -12.00 10.11
CA ASN A 49 -11.29 -10.66 10.02
C ASN A 49 -11.21 -10.06 8.61
N SER A 50 -10.94 -10.86 7.59
CA SER A 50 -10.73 -10.40 6.21
C SER A 50 -11.88 -9.55 5.66
N GLU A 51 -13.13 -9.92 5.95
CA GLU A 51 -14.31 -9.16 5.52
C GLU A 51 -14.41 -7.75 6.15
N LYS A 52 -13.75 -7.54 7.30
CA LYS A 52 -13.69 -6.26 8.02
C LYS A 52 -12.41 -5.49 7.75
N LEU A 53 -11.45 -6.08 7.04
CA LEU A 53 -10.19 -5.43 6.71
C LEU A 53 -10.45 -4.30 5.72
N GLU A 54 -9.90 -3.14 6.06
CA GLU A 54 -9.81 -1.99 5.17
C GLU A 54 -8.34 -1.64 5.00
N LEU A 55 -7.92 -1.41 3.76
CA LEU A 55 -6.58 -0.95 3.43
C LEU A 55 -6.68 0.31 2.59
N TYR A 56 -5.78 1.25 2.85
CA TYR A 56 -5.71 2.52 2.14
C TYR A 56 -4.37 2.61 1.41
N GLU A 57 -4.41 2.95 0.13
CA GLU A 57 -3.25 3.12 -0.74
C GLU A 57 -3.21 4.57 -1.25
N PRO A 58 -2.13 5.32 -1.01
CA PRO A 58 -2.06 6.72 -1.41
C PRO A 58 -1.92 6.84 -2.94
N VAL A 59 -2.49 7.90 -3.51
CA VAL A 59 -2.31 8.23 -4.94
C VAL A 59 -0.92 8.85 -5.20
N SER A 60 -0.31 9.45 -4.18
CA SER A 60 1.03 10.05 -4.25
C SER A 60 2.03 9.32 -3.35
N GLU A 61 3.27 9.21 -3.83
CA GLU A 61 4.43 8.70 -3.07
C GLU A 61 4.83 9.62 -1.89
N ASP A 62 4.25 10.82 -1.79
CA ASP A 62 4.54 11.77 -0.72
C ASP A 62 3.95 11.38 0.64
N TYR A 63 2.99 10.44 0.65
CA TYR A 63 2.24 10.06 1.85
C TYR A 63 2.35 8.55 2.16
N PRO A 64 3.56 8.01 2.40
CA PRO A 64 3.74 6.59 2.73
C PRO A 64 3.11 6.17 4.07
N ASN A 65 2.58 7.11 4.85
CA ASN A 65 1.87 6.86 6.11
C ASN A 65 0.52 6.15 5.91
N TYR A 66 -0.06 6.14 4.70
CA TYR A 66 -1.26 5.32 4.42
C TYR A 66 -0.98 3.82 4.52
N TYR A 67 0.27 3.39 4.41
CA TYR A 67 0.69 1.99 4.56
C TYR A 67 0.84 1.55 6.04
N ASN A 68 0.51 2.38 7.02
CA ASN A 68 0.67 2.04 8.46
C ASN A 68 -0.04 0.73 8.86
N SER A 69 -1.19 0.44 8.22
CA SER A 69 -1.98 -0.77 8.48
C SER A 69 -1.71 -1.92 7.53
N TRP A 70 -0.63 -1.85 6.76
CA TRP A 70 -0.19 -2.90 5.85
C TRP A 70 0.90 -3.78 6.46
N ALA A 71 1.19 -3.67 7.76
CA ALA A 71 2.07 -4.59 8.48
C ALA A 71 1.66 -4.74 9.94
N SER A 72 2.05 -5.86 10.55
CA SER A 72 1.92 -6.05 12.00
C SER A 72 2.79 -5.07 12.78
N SER A 73 4.01 -4.82 12.29
CA SER A 73 4.99 -3.94 12.89
C SER A 73 5.86 -3.21 11.85
N ILE A 74 6.49 -2.12 12.30
CA ILE A 74 7.38 -1.28 11.49
C ILE A 74 8.50 -0.78 12.40
N LEU A 75 9.76 -0.97 12.00
CA LEU A 75 10.93 -0.40 12.66
C LEU A 75 10.86 1.13 12.61
N LYS A 76 11.09 1.77 13.76
CA LYS A 76 11.12 3.23 13.84
C LYS A 76 12.43 3.75 13.27
N ALA A 77 12.34 4.84 12.51
CA ALA A 77 13.53 5.58 12.10
C ALA A 77 14.33 6.05 13.32
N ASP A 78 15.63 5.77 13.30
CA ASP A 78 16.60 6.08 14.36
C ASP A 78 17.57 7.20 13.97
N THR A 79 17.52 7.64 12.70
CA THR A 79 18.33 8.74 12.18
C THR A 79 17.81 10.10 12.65
N LYS A 80 18.65 11.14 12.53
CA LYS A 80 18.24 12.52 12.88
C LYS A 80 17.03 12.93 12.05
N SER A 81 15.93 13.26 12.73
CA SER A 81 14.69 13.65 12.06
C SER A 81 14.85 14.97 11.30
N PRO A 82 14.24 15.09 10.10
CA PRO A 82 14.03 16.37 9.43
C PRO A 82 13.24 17.32 10.32
N GLN A 83 13.25 18.61 9.97
CA GLN A 83 12.44 19.58 10.68
C GLN A 83 10.96 19.22 10.57
N LYS A 84 10.36 18.89 11.71
CA LYS A 84 8.91 18.81 11.84
C LYS A 84 8.37 20.22 11.70
N TYR A 85 7.48 20.48 10.73
CA TYR A 85 6.75 21.75 10.75
C TYR A 85 6.01 21.88 12.10
N LYS A 86 6.21 23.01 12.76
CA LYS A 86 5.38 23.50 13.86
C LYS A 86 4.96 24.93 13.46
N GLY A 87 3.70 25.15 13.14
CA GLY A 87 3.08 26.49 13.00
C GLY A 87 1.69 26.37 12.38
N PHE A 88 0.68 27.18 12.68
CA PHE A 88 0.47 28.21 13.70
C PHE A 88 -0.59 27.71 14.71
N SER A 89 -0.49 28.07 15.99
CA SER A 89 -1.67 28.06 16.86
C SER A 89 -2.33 29.43 16.77
N GLN A 90 -3.42 29.56 16.03
CA GLN A 90 -4.53 30.46 16.37
C GLN A 90 -5.80 29.92 15.72
N GLY A 91 -6.76 29.47 16.53
CA GLY A 91 -8.09 29.05 16.08
C GLY A 91 -8.32 27.55 16.15
N GLU A 92 -9.40 27.15 16.82
CA GLU A 92 -9.96 25.80 16.76
C GLU A 92 -10.29 25.46 15.31
N GLY A 93 -9.58 24.50 14.71
CA GLY A 93 -9.94 23.98 13.39
C GLY A 93 -8.82 23.36 12.56
N ASN A 94 -7.57 23.84 12.63
CA ASN A 94 -6.55 23.40 11.66
C ASN A 94 -5.75 22.17 12.13
N PRO A 95 -5.71 21.08 11.35
CA PRO A 95 -4.81 19.98 11.62
C PRO A 95 -3.35 20.37 11.41
N LYS A 96 -2.46 19.73 12.18
CA LYS A 96 -1.01 19.94 12.07
C LYS A 96 -0.48 19.20 10.85
N LEU A 97 -0.38 19.87 9.71
CA LEU A 97 0.30 19.35 8.53
C LEU A 97 1.77 19.05 8.86
N LEU A 98 2.18 17.78 8.74
CA LEU A 98 3.59 17.39 8.84
C LEU A 98 4.31 17.65 7.51
N ASN A 99 5.60 18.00 7.61
CA ASN A 99 6.50 18.09 6.46
C ASN A 99 6.51 16.74 5.72
N PRO A 100 6.26 16.67 4.40
CA PRO A 100 6.41 15.43 3.63
C PRO A 100 7.76 14.73 3.84
N GLU A 101 8.85 15.47 3.99
CA GLU A 101 10.17 14.89 4.32
C GLU A 101 10.18 14.24 5.70
N TYR A 102 9.50 14.84 6.68
CA TYR A 102 9.36 14.25 8.02
C TYR A 102 8.47 13.00 7.98
N VAL A 103 7.41 12.99 7.17
CA VAL A 103 6.57 11.81 6.94
C VAL A 103 7.41 10.70 6.32
N LYS A 104 8.08 10.95 5.20
CA LYS A 104 8.97 10.00 4.53
C LYS A 104 10.05 9.46 5.47
N TRP A 105 10.71 10.32 6.24
CA TRP A 105 11.67 9.92 7.26
C TRP A 105 11.03 8.97 8.29
N SER A 106 9.88 9.33 8.84
CA SER A 106 9.20 8.49 9.84
C SER A 106 8.76 7.14 9.27
N CYS A 107 8.59 7.06 7.95
CA CYS A 107 8.13 5.90 7.19
C CYS A 107 9.25 5.13 6.50
N GLN A 108 10.53 5.39 6.85
CA GLN A 108 11.69 4.79 6.16
C GLN A 108 11.64 3.27 6.05
N TYR A 109 11.01 2.59 7.01
CA TYR A 109 10.88 1.14 7.05
C TYR A 109 9.44 0.64 6.86
N SER A 110 8.54 1.46 6.31
CA SER A 110 7.14 1.10 6.13
C SER A 110 6.93 0.13 4.95
N PRO A 111 5.75 -0.50 4.83
CA PRO A 111 5.42 -1.38 3.70
C PRO A 111 5.50 -0.71 2.33
N SER A 112 5.45 0.64 2.26
CA SER A 112 5.63 1.38 1.01
C SER A 112 6.95 1.05 0.31
N SER A 113 8.01 0.77 1.08
CA SER A 113 9.32 0.38 0.57
C SER A 113 9.29 -0.91 -0.24
N LEU A 114 8.28 -1.78 -0.08
CA LEU A 114 8.21 -3.03 -0.85
C LEU A 114 7.92 -2.81 -2.33
N ILE A 115 7.25 -1.71 -2.69
CA ILE A 115 6.75 -1.49 -4.05
C ILE A 115 7.35 -0.26 -4.72
N ASP A 116 8.28 0.42 -4.04
CA ASP A 116 8.96 1.63 -4.53
C ASP A 116 10.02 1.36 -5.62
N LYS A 117 10.28 0.08 -5.93
CA LYS A 117 11.25 -0.38 -6.93
C LYS A 117 12.70 0.02 -6.62
N ASP A 118 13.00 0.38 -5.39
CA ASP A 118 14.36 0.67 -4.93
C ASP A 118 14.83 -0.37 -3.89
N PRO A 119 15.73 -1.31 -4.23
CA PRO A 119 16.22 -2.30 -3.27
C PRO A 119 17.07 -1.69 -2.14
N ARG A 120 17.34 -0.37 -2.15
CA ARG A 120 18.06 0.35 -1.09
C ARG A 120 17.16 0.82 0.05
N THR A 121 15.85 0.69 -0.11
CA THR A 121 14.84 0.81 0.94
C THR A 121 14.37 -0.59 1.34
N ALA A 122 13.65 -0.71 2.45
CA ALA A 122 13.07 -1.98 2.87
C ALA A 122 11.93 -1.76 3.86
N TRP A 123 10.98 -2.68 3.91
CA TRP A 123 10.19 -2.89 5.11
C TRP A 123 11.06 -3.61 6.16
N SER A 124 10.95 -3.18 7.41
CA SER A 124 11.58 -3.84 8.56
C SER A 124 10.52 -4.00 9.64
N GLU A 125 10.39 -5.21 10.18
CA GLU A 125 9.36 -5.51 11.19
C GLU A 125 9.60 -4.72 12.49
N GLY A 126 10.81 -4.72 13.04
CA GLY A 126 11.16 -3.92 14.22
C GLY A 126 10.49 -4.36 15.52
N ALA A 127 9.94 -5.57 15.58
CA ALA A 127 9.57 -6.25 16.79
C ALA A 127 10.81 -6.87 17.48
N PRO A 128 10.77 -7.13 18.79
CA PRO A 128 11.88 -7.78 19.47
C PRO A 128 12.18 -9.18 18.92
N GLY A 129 13.46 -9.45 18.63
CA GLY A 129 13.90 -10.76 18.16
C GLY A 129 14.03 -10.81 16.65
N ASP A 130 13.70 -11.96 16.05
CA ASP A 130 13.92 -12.23 14.62
C ASP A 130 12.72 -11.86 13.74
N GLY A 131 11.64 -11.35 14.31
CA GLY A 131 10.41 -11.04 13.57
C GLY A 131 9.63 -12.26 13.09
N ILE A 132 9.88 -13.47 13.62
CA ILE A 132 9.11 -14.67 13.25
C ILE A 132 7.64 -14.46 13.64
N GLY A 133 6.74 -14.68 12.69
CA GLY A 133 5.30 -14.46 12.83
C GLY A 133 4.84 -13.04 12.46
N GLU A 134 5.76 -12.09 12.27
CA GLU A 134 5.42 -10.77 11.76
C GLU A 134 5.01 -10.85 10.29
N VAL A 135 4.07 -9.97 9.90
CA VAL A 135 3.44 -9.97 8.59
C VAL A 135 3.52 -8.61 7.92
N VAL A 136 3.62 -8.64 6.60
CA VAL A 136 3.44 -7.46 5.73
C VAL A 136 2.49 -7.79 4.59
N ILE A 137 1.64 -6.82 4.24
CA ILE A 137 0.64 -6.89 3.20
C ILE A 137 1.16 -6.10 2.00
N VAL A 138 0.93 -6.61 0.80
CA VAL A 138 1.28 -5.94 -0.45
C VAL A 138 0.20 -6.18 -1.50
N ARG A 139 -0.20 -5.11 -2.19
CA ARG A 139 -1.04 -5.17 -3.38
C ARG A 139 -0.15 -5.50 -4.57
N ILE A 140 -0.43 -6.58 -5.28
CA ILE A 140 0.42 -7.03 -6.38
C ILE A 140 -0.36 -7.89 -7.37
N ASP A 141 -0.03 -7.78 -8.65
CA ASP A 141 -0.64 -8.61 -9.71
C ASP A 141 -0.07 -10.02 -9.66
N ILE A 142 -0.83 -10.92 -9.04
CA ILE A 142 -0.45 -12.33 -8.88
C ILE A 142 -0.54 -13.13 -10.18
N THR A 143 -1.14 -12.56 -11.24
CA THR A 143 -1.22 -13.21 -12.56
C THR A 143 0.05 -13.05 -13.37
N LYS A 144 0.99 -12.23 -12.90
CA LYS A 144 2.27 -11.95 -13.57
C LYS A 144 3.44 -12.56 -12.79
N PRO A 145 4.59 -12.76 -13.45
CA PRO A 145 5.80 -13.16 -12.74
C PRO A 145 6.18 -12.12 -11.68
N ILE A 146 6.26 -12.57 -10.43
CA ILE A 146 6.68 -11.76 -9.28
C ILE A 146 8.14 -12.04 -8.97
N LYS A 147 8.86 -11.00 -8.56
CA LYS A 147 10.20 -11.09 -7.98
C LYS A 147 10.21 -10.48 -6.59
N ILE A 148 10.96 -11.10 -5.70
CA ILE A 148 11.21 -10.63 -4.32
C ILE A 148 12.69 -10.42 -4.08
N TRP A 149 13.04 -9.40 -3.31
CA TRP A 149 14.37 -9.18 -2.76
C TRP A 149 14.30 -9.30 -1.23
N ASN A 150 14.71 -10.45 -0.70
CA ASN A 150 14.76 -10.69 0.74
C ASN A 150 15.96 -9.98 1.36
N GLY A 151 15.88 -9.56 2.62
CA GLY A 151 16.97 -8.81 3.29
C GLY A 151 17.03 -7.35 2.89
N PHE A 152 18.08 -6.66 3.34
CA PHE A 152 18.30 -5.23 3.08
C PHE A 152 19.29 -5.00 1.92
N GLY A 153 18.76 -4.71 0.73
CA GLY A 153 19.50 -4.66 -0.53
C GLY A 153 20.36 -3.42 -0.75
N ARG A 154 20.43 -2.51 0.23
CA ARG A 154 21.20 -1.26 0.13
C ARG A 154 22.67 -1.47 -0.20
N ASN A 155 23.29 -2.47 0.42
CA ASN A 155 24.63 -2.93 0.10
C ASN A 155 24.88 -4.30 0.74
N GLU A 156 25.95 -4.97 0.31
CA GLU A 156 26.30 -6.31 0.77
C GLU A 156 26.58 -6.41 2.27
N LYS A 157 27.13 -5.35 2.86
CA LYS A 157 27.40 -5.30 4.30
C LYS A 157 26.08 -5.32 5.08
N LEU A 158 25.14 -4.43 4.75
CA LEU A 158 23.84 -4.36 5.41
C LEU A 158 22.99 -5.60 5.17
N TYR A 159 23.07 -6.19 3.98
CA TYR A 159 22.42 -7.46 3.67
C TYR A 159 22.82 -8.57 4.66
N LYS A 160 24.13 -8.70 4.91
CA LYS A 160 24.69 -9.71 5.83
C LYS A 160 24.54 -9.36 7.30
N GLU A 161 24.55 -8.08 7.65
CA GLU A 161 24.43 -7.62 9.04
C GLU A 161 23.03 -7.81 9.61
N ASN A 162 21.98 -7.75 8.79
CA ASN A 162 20.58 -7.91 9.21
C ASN A 162 20.04 -9.31 8.95
N ASN A 163 18.96 -9.69 9.63
CA ASN A 163 18.24 -10.91 9.30
C ASN A 163 17.57 -10.80 7.93
N ARG A 164 17.46 -11.94 7.26
CA ARG A 164 16.87 -12.06 5.92
C ARG A 164 15.86 -13.20 5.95
N PRO A 165 14.63 -13.03 5.43
CA PRO A 165 13.69 -14.14 5.39
C PRO A 165 14.26 -15.32 4.59
N LYS A 166 14.21 -16.49 5.22
CA LYS A 166 14.57 -17.78 4.62
C LYS A 166 13.31 -18.54 4.20
N LYS A 167 12.40 -18.77 5.13
CA LYS A 167 11.08 -19.33 4.85
C LYS A 167 10.02 -18.30 5.16
N ILE A 168 9.07 -18.16 4.24
CA ILE A 168 7.90 -17.31 4.40
C ILE A 168 6.64 -18.12 4.18
N LYS A 169 5.52 -17.73 4.81
CA LYS A 169 4.19 -18.15 4.38
C LYS A 169 3.53 -17.04 3.61
N ILE A 170 2.88 -17.40 2.51
CA ILE A 170 2.18 -16.47 1.64
C ILE A 170 0.70 -16.79 1.73
N TYR A 171 -0.10 -15.78 1.99
CA TYR A 171 -1.56 -15.86 2.02
C TYR A 171 -2.12 -14.95 0.94
N GLY A 172 -2.91 -15.51 0.02
CA GLY A 172 -3.56 -14.77 -1.04
C GLY A 172 -4.91 -14.20 -0.59
N PHE A 173 -5.16 -12.94 -0.93
CA PHE A 173 -6.42 -12.25 -0.71
C PHE A 173 -6.87 -11.50 -1.96
N VAL A 174 -8.18 -11.26 -2.08
CA VAL A 174 -8.77 -10.36 -3.07
C VAL A 174 -9.71 -9.38 -2.39
N ALA A 175 -9.56 -8.09 -2.70
CA ALA A 175 -10.53 -7.09 -2.29
C ALA A 175 -11.80 -7.23 -3.13
N LEU A 176 -12.98 -7.32 -2.49
CA LEU A 176 -14.26 -7.44 -3.17
C LEU A 176 -14.98 -6.09 -3.36
N ASP A 177 -14.41 -5.05 -2.78
CA ASP A 177 -14.86 -3.68 -2.89
C ASP A 177 -13.66 -2.73 -2.86
N CYS A 178 -13.77 -1.63 -3.59
CA CYS A 178 -12.80 -0.56 -3.55
C CYS A 178 -13.44 0.76 -3.96
N SER A 179 -12.87 1.86 -3.47
CA SER A 179 -13.40 3.19 -3.68
C SER A 179 -12.28 4.20 -3.88
N PRO A 180 -12.43 5.16 -4.81
CA PRO A 180 -11.61 6.35 -4.80
C PRO A 180 -12.09 7.24 -3.65
N ALA A 181 -11.31 7.41 -2.60
CA ALA A 181 -11.62 8.45 -1.63
C ALA A 181 -11.19 9.80 -2.21
N ALA A 182 -12.17 10.53 -2.77
CA ALA A 182 -12.14 11.97 -3.07
C ALA A 182 -10.73 12.60 -3.27
N MET A 183 -9.94 12.02 -4.19
CA MET A 183 -8.66 12.51 -4.74
C MET A 183 -7.32 12.13 -4.04
N SER A 184 -7.27 11.40 -2.92
CA SER A 184 -5.97 11.19 -2.22
C SER A 184 -5.53 9.76 -1.97
N PHE A 185 -6.46 8.83 -1.87
CA PHE A 185 -6.15 7.42 -1.67
C PHE A 185 -7.24 6.54 -2.28
N ALA A 186 -6.84 5.34 -2.71
CA ALA A 186 -7.75 4.25 -2.96
C ALA A 186 -8.00 3.51 -1.64
N SER A 187 -9.24 3.12 -1.38
CA SER A 187 -9.56 2.16 -0.32
C SER A 187 -9.90 0.80 -0.91
N TYR A 188 -9.56 -0.25 -0.18
CA TYR A 188 -9.87 -1.64 -0.49
C TYR A 188 -10.50 -2.27 0.74
N SER A 189 -11.59 -3.00 0.55
CA SER A 189 -12.36 -3.57 1.65
C SER A 189 -13.02 -4.89 1.26
N CYS A 190 -13.71 -5.49 2.23
CA CYS A 190 -14.42 -6.76 2.08
C CYS A 190 -13.53 -7.86 1.51
N PHE A 191 -12.34 -8.05 2.09
CA PHE A 191 -11.38 -9.01 1.54
C PHE A 191 -11.88 -10.44 1.65
N ARG A 192 -11.62 -11.23 0.61
CA ARG A 192 -11.80 -12.68 0.61
C ARG A 192 -10.43 -13.36 0.66
N TYR A 193 -10.24 -14.23 1.65
CA TYR A 193 -9.10 -15.13 1.70
C TYR A 193 -9.18 -16.20 0.60
N MET A 194 -8.06 -16.46 -0.08
CA MET A 194 -7.96 -17.51 -1.10
C MET A 194 -7.35 -18.77 -0.50
N ASP A 195 -6.03 -18.78 -0.33
CA ASP A 195 -5.27 -19.90 0.18
C ASP A 195 -3.91 -19.44 0.69
N SER A 196 -3.13 -20.39 1.23
CA SER A 196 -1.77 -20.15 1.64
C SER A 196 -0.83 -21.29 1.28
N TYR A 197 0.46 -20.97 1.26
CA TYR A 197 1.53 -21.93 1.05
C TYR A 197 2.84 -21.40 1.66
N GLU A 198 3.78 -22.30 1.93
CA GLU A 198 5.14 -21.93 2.35
C GLU A 198 6.04 -21.79 1.12
N TYR A 199 6.98 -20.85 1.20
CA TYR A 199 8.00 -20.61 0.18
C TYR A 199 9.36 -20.43 0.81
N GLU A 200 10.38 -21.09 0.26
CA GLU A 200 11.78 -20.94 0.69
C GLU A 200 12.55 -20.04 -0.28
N LEU A 201 13.16 -19.00 0.27
CA LEU A 201 13.97 -18.01 -0.43
C LEU A 201 15.44 -18.39 -0.32
N SER A 202 16.17 -18.17 -1.40
CA SER A 202 17.63 -18.31 -1.40
C SER A 202 18.29 -17.15 -0.65
N ASP A 203 19.45 -17.40 0.00
CA ASP A 203 20.28 -16.36 0.62
C ASP A 203 21.11 -15.63 -0.45
N LYS A 204 20.47 -14.73 -1.19
CA LYS A 204 21.14 -13.89 -2.19
C LYS A 204 20.66 -12.45 -2.18
N ASN A 205 21.60 -11.54 -2.29
CA ASN A 205 21.36 -10.09 -2.35
C ASN A 205 20.96 -9.66 -3.77
N SER A 206 19.84 -10.18 -4.26
CA SER A 206 19.30 -9.89 -5.58
C SER A 206 17.85 -10.36 -5.69
N TYR A 207 17.14 -9.89 -6.71
CA TYR A 207 15.82 -10.41 -7.04
C TYR A 207 15.85 -11.93 -7.29
N GLN A 208 14.85 -12.62 -6.73
CA GLN A 208 14.49 -14.01 -7.04
C GLN A 208 13.04 -14.10 -7.47
N PRO A 209 12.69 -15.09 -8.31
CA PRO A 209 11.29 -15.41 -8.57
C PRO A 209 10.55 -15.72 -7.27
N LEU A 210 9.30 -15.26 -7.21
CA LEU A 210 8.32 -15.68 -6.24
C LEU A 210 7.15 -16.33 -6.97
N THR A 211 7.11 -17.66 -7.00
CA THR A 211 6.06 -18.40 -7.71
C THR A 211 4.81 -18.47 -6.86
N ILE A 212 3.69 -17.95 -7.37
CA ILE A 212 2.37 -18.06 -6.73
C ILE A 212 1.81 -19.47 -6.94
N SER A 213 1.21 -20.05 -5.90
CA SER A 213 0.65 -21.40 -5.98
C SER A 213 -0.59 -21.46 -6.87
N ASP A 214 -0.76 -22.58 -7.58
CA ASP A 214 -1.92 -22.83 -8.44
C ASP A 214 -3.25 -22.73 -7.67
N SER A 215 -3.24 -23.08 -6.38
CA SER A 215 -4.44 -22.98 -5.54
C SER A 215 -4.88 -21.53 -5.33
N ILE A 216 -3.94 -20.62 -5.06
CA ILE A 216 -4.23 -19.19 -4.96
C ILE A 216 -4.71 -18.66 -6.31
N LEU A 217 -4.02 -18.96 -7.41
CA LEU A 217 -4.38 -18.50 -8.75
C LEU A 217 -5.78 -18.97 -9.17
N LYS A 218 -6.11 -20.24 -8.94
CA LYS A 218 -7.43 -20.80 -9.26
C LYS A 218 -8.54 -20.08 -8.49
N LYS A 219 -8.35 -19.84 -7.19
CA LYS A 219 -9.34 -19.14 -6.35
C LYS A 219 -9.47 -17.65 -6.72
N TYR A 220 -8.37 -17.02 -7.15
CA TYR A 220 -8.38 -15.67 -7.70
C TYR A 220 -9.24 -15.59 -8.96
N TYR A 221 -8.97 -16.42 -9.98
CA TYR A 221 -9.73 -16.40 -11.23
C TYR A 221 -11.21 -16.72 -11.01
N ASN A 222 -11.54 -17.73 -10.19
CA ASN A 222 -12.93 -18.01 -9.84
C ASN A 222 -13.64 -16.80 -9.21
N THR A 223 -12.94 -16.07 -8.33
CA THR A 223 -13.51 -14.88 -7.69
C THR A 223 -13.63 -13.72 -8.69
N LYS A 224 -12.64 -13.54 -9.57
CA LYS A 224 -12.68 -12.52 -10.63
C LYS A 224 -13.87 -12.77 -11.56
N ASP A 225 -14.08 -13.99 -12.03
CA ASP A 225 -15.20 -14.36 -12.90
C ASP A 225 -16.55 -14.17 -12.20
N GLU A 226 -16.65 -14.52 -10.91
CA GLU A 226 -17.83 -14.25 -10.09
C GLU A 226 -18.16 -12.74 -10.04
N LEU A 227 -17.16 -11.89 -9.79
CA LEU A 227 -17.35 -10.44 -9.70
C LEU A 227 -17.75 -9.81 -11.04
N VAL A 228 -17.10 -10.21 -12.13
CA VAL A 228 -17.42 -9.76 -13.50
C VAL A 228 -18.85 -10.15 -13.86
N SER A 229 -19.27 -11.39 -13.56
CA SER A 229 -20.62 -11.88 -13.86
C SER A 229 -21.73 -11.11 -13.14
N LYS A 230 -21.44 -10.52 -11.97
CA LYS A 230 -22.39 -9.76 -11.15
C LYS A 230 -22.52 -8.28 -11.57
N GLY A 231 -21.84 -7.85 -12.63
CA GLY A 231 -21.84 -6.44 -13.07
C GLY A 231 -21.17 -5.50 -12.07
N LYS A 232 -20.44 -6.03 -11.08
CA LYS A 232 -19.52 -5.23 -10.27
C LYS A 232 -18.35 -4.87 -11.19
N GLY A 233 -18.42 -3.69 -11.80
CA GLY A 233 -17.43 -3.24 -12.79
C GLY A 233 -17.69 -1.86 -13.41
N GLU A 234 -18.86 -1.24 -13.21
CA GLU A 234 -19.20 0.03 -13.86
C GLU A 234 -18.76 1.31 -13.13
N SER A 235 -17.92 1.22 -12.08
CA SER A 235 -17.39 2.43 -11.41
C SER A 235 -16.06 2.16 -10.70
N PHE A 236 -15.02 2.95 -11.05
CA PHE A 236 -13.64 3.06 -10.55
C PHE A 236 -12.82 1.76 -10.44
N CYS A 237 -13.38 0.72 -9.87
CA CYS A 237 -12.82 -0.60 -9.76
C CYS A 237 -13.28 -1.46 -10.92
N ASN A 238 -12.70 -1.23 -12.11
CA ASN A 238 -12.99 -2.12 -13.23
C ASN A 238 -12.33 -3.48 -12.97
N PHE A 239 -13.05 -4.44 -12.40
CA PHE A 239 -12.55 -5.78 -12.06
C PHE A 239 -12.00 -6.56 -13.28
N SER A 240 -12.31 -6.16 -14.51
CA SER A 240 -11.68 -6.76 -15.70
C SER A 240 -10.19 -6.41 -15.78
N ASP A 241 -9.83 -5.17 -15.40
CA ASP A 241 -8.52 -4.55 -15.67
C ASP A 241 -7.73 -4.25 -14.38
N GLU A 242 -8.41 -4.12 -13.25
CA GLU A 242 -7.81 -3.76 -11.97
C GLU A 242 -7.18 -4.94 -11.24
N VAL A 243 -6.01 -4.65 -10.66
CA VAL A 243 -5.29 -5.57 -9.81
C VAL A 243 -5.82 -5.47 -8.38
N LEU A 244 -6.72 -6.38 -8.01
CA LEU A 244 -7.30 -6.42 -6.66
C LEU A 244 -6.78 -7.59 -5.81
N SER A 245 -5.65 -8.16 -6.22
CA SER A 245 -4.94 -9.20 -5.49
C SER A 245 -3.96 -8.62 -4.48
N PHE A 246 -3.94 -9.24 -3.31
CA PHE A 246 -3.08 -8.88 -2.19
C PHE A 246 -2.40 -10.14 -1.67
N LEU A 247 -1.14 -9.99 -1.25
CA LEU A 247 -0.40 -11.02 -0.55
C LEU A 247 -0.12 -10.55 0.87
N VAL A 248 -0.34 -11.44 1.84
CA VAL A 248 0.24 -11.32 3.18
C VAL A 248 1.44 -12.24 3.25
N ILE A 249 2.60 -11.68 3.60
CA ILE A 249 3.87 -12.39 3.74
C ILE A 249 4.17 -12.49 5.23
N GLU A 250 4.19 -13.71 5.77
CA GLU A 250 4.58 -14.01 7.15
C GLU A 250 6.01 -14.55 7.20
N ILE A 251 6.84 -14.03 8.10
CA ILE A 251 8.19 -14.54 8.34
C ILE A 251 8.12 -15.84 9.14
N SER A 252 8.58 -16.96 8.58
CA SER A 252 8.58 -18.27 9.26
C SER A 252 9.96 -18.66 9.78
N SER A 253 11.03 -18.28 9.07
CA SER A 253 12.41 -18.44 9.53
C SER A 253 13.34 -17.49 8.81
N VAL A 254 14.54 -17.28 9.36
CA VAL A 254 15.51 -16.31 8.85
C VAL A 254 16.89 -16.91 8.61
N TYR A 255 17.60 -16.37 7.64
CA TYR A 255 19.07 -16.39 7.66
C TYR A 255 19.53 -15.33 8.66
N LYS A 256 20.32 -15.76 9.64
CA LYS A 256 20.78 -14.86 10.70
C LYS A 256 21.69 -13.77 10.15
N GLY A 257 21.44 -12.54 10.59
CA GLY A 257 22.33 -11.41 10.46
C GLY A 257 23.52 -11.53 11.41
N SER A 258 24.64 -10.92 11.05
CA SER A 258 25.82 -10.90 11.90
C SER A 258 25.77 -9.85 13.02
N LYS A 259 24.77 -8.94 12.99
CA LYS A 259 24.73 -7.78 13.90
C LYS A 259 23.32 -7.42 14.40
N TYR A 260 22.34 -7.39 13.50
CA TYR A 260 20.97 -6.97 13.80
C TYR A 260 20.02 -8.15 13.69
N SER A 261 19.05 -8.21 14.60
CA SER A 261 17.98 -9.22 14.60
C SER A 261 16.76 -8.77 13.79
N ASP A 262 16.69 -7.49 13.41
CA ASP A 262 15.62 -6.99 12.55
C ASP A 262 15.63 -7.74 11.22
N THR A 263 14.45 -8.20 10.81
CA THR A 263 14.25 -8.89 9.53
C THR A 263 13.66 -7.96 8.49
N LEU A 264 14.31 -7.88 7.34
CA LEU A 264 13.95 -6.92 6.28
C LEU A 264 13.55 -7.60 4.98
N ILE A 265 12.67 -6.94 4.23
CA ILE A 265 12.35 -7.26 2.84
C ILE A 265 12.45 -5.97 2.04
N SER A 266 13.33 -5.95 1.04
CA SER A 266 13.60 -4.71 0.29
C SER A 266 12.48 -4.42 -0.69
N ASN A 267 12.11 -5.39 -1.53
CA ASN A 267 11.18 -5.14 -2.61
C ASN A 267 10.40 -6.39 -3.01
N LEU A 268 9.21 -6.17 -3.56
CA LEU A 268 8.37 -7.10 -4.27
C LEU A 268 7.84 -6.42 -5.54
N VAL A 269 8.22 -6.93 -6.71
CA VAL A 269 7.89 -6.31 -7.99
C VAL A 269 7.30 -7.34 -8.96
N THR A 270 6.34 -6.92 -9.77
CA THR A 270 5.93 -7.66 -10.96
C THR A 270 6.86 -7.28 -12.11
N ASN A 271 7.15 -8.24 -12.99
CA ASN A 271 7.78 -7.91 -14.27
C ASN A 271 6.78 -7.15 -15.15
N TYR A 272 6.72 -5.82 -15.02
CA TYR A 272 6.19 -4.96 -16.06
C TYR A 272 7.33 -4.12 -16.63
N TRP A 273 7.61 -4.34 -17.92
CA TRP A 273 8.07 -3.27 -18.79
C TRP A 273 6.95 -2.22 -18.80
N THR A 274 7.32 -0.99 -18.48
CA THR A 274 6.45 0.20 -18.42
C THR A 274 5.48 0.27 -19.59
N HIS A 275 4.18 0.46 -19.33
CA HIS A 275 3.30 1.41 -20.03
C HIS A 275 1.94 1.41 -19.31
N PHE A 276 1.60 2.52 -18.65
CA PHE A 276 0.32 3.24 -18.77
C PHE A 276 0.30 4.38 -17.74
N TYR A 277 0.90 5.51 -18.12
CA TYR A 277 0.31 6.80 -17.77
C TYR A 277 -0.84 6.99 -18.76
N ALA A 278 -2.05 6.62 -18.38
CA ALA A 278 -3.23 7.22 -18.99
C ALA A 278 -3.56 8.46 -18.16
N ALA A 279 -3.02 9.60 -18.59
CA ALA A 279 -3.50 10.88 -18.14
C ALA A 279 -5.00 10.97 -18.45
N PHE A 280 -5.84 11.03 -17.43
CA PHE A 280 -7.22 11.46 -17.58
C PHE A 280 -7.22 12.95 -17.94
N THR A 281 -7.11 13.27 -19.23
CA THR A 281 -7.64 14.53 -19.73
C THR A 281 -9.12 14.32 -19.97
N SER A 282 -9.93 14.82 -19.04
CA SER A 282 -11.36 15.01 -19.22
C SER A 282 -11.62 15.86 -20.46
N ASN A 283 -12.32 15.30 -21.44
CA ASN A 283 -13.04 16.08 -22.43
C ASN A 283 -14.40 15.40 -22.66
N CYS A 284 -15.31 15.61 -21.71
CA CYS A 284 -16.73 15.46 -21.96
C CYS A 284 -17.19 16.61 -22.86
N THR A 285 -17.17 16.40 -24.18
CA THR A 285 -17.96 17.21 -25.12
C THR A 285 -18.70 16.30 -26.10
N GLY A 286 -20.01 16.20 -25.86
CA GLY A 286 -21.03 16.13 -26.91
C GLY A 286 -21.11 14.87 -27.77
N LEU A 287 -21.86 13.86 -27.32
CA LEU A 287 -22.58 12.99 -28.24
C LEU A 287 -23.98 13.59 -28.48
N THR A 288 -24.08 14.38 -29.54
CA THR A 288 -25.35 14.63 -30.24
C THR A 288 -25.18 14.34 -31.72
N LYS A 289 -26.25 13.78 -32.31
CA LYS A 289 -26.49 13.37 -33.71
C LYS A 289 -26.04 11.95 -34.05
N SER A 290 -26.94 10.98 -34.27
CA SER A 290 -27.96 10.85 -35.34
C SER A 290 -27.34 10.71 -36.73
N ASN A 291 -27.36 9.51 -37.30
CA ASN A 291 -28.13 9.15 -38.51
C ASN A 291 -27.57 7.90 -39.21
N ASP A 292 -28.52 7.09 -39.67
CA ASP A 292 -28.60 6.38 -40.97
C ASP A 292 -27.49 5.39 -41.37
N GLU A 293 -27.82 4.10 -41.27
CA GLU A 293 -28.15 3.22 -42.41
C GLU A 293 -29.16 2.14 -41.98
#